data_AF-A0A9W7D9R5-F1
#
_entry.id   AF-A0A9W7D9R5-F1
#
_cell.length_a   1.000
_cell.length_b   1.000
_cell.length_c   1.000
_cell.angle_alpha   90.00
_cell.angle_beta   90.00
_cell.angle_gamma   90.00
#
_symmetry.space_group_name_H-M   'P 1'
#
loop_
_entity.id
_entity.type
_entity.pdbx_description
1 polymer ?
#
loop_
_entity_poly.entity_id
_entity_poly.type
_entity_poly.pdbx_seq_one_letter_code
_entity_poly.pdbx_strand_id
1 'polypeptide(L)'
;MTYFSGVVPGTASIGSALVLGASGSLTGLAISGNLSFSGSSRSISITGVSSYIDCREYRHNGNTYDLSLLQNISGVSFGTATPNKFLICDSSPNIGGLSSVSATTLSCTNLRQGLTCPGAINGFLAYGNQSAITTVGSLTELGINSTPTNEYFSIKGWGFDYLDGSYTRMLTFSGSNITPVQFQIEVHNGTNSTSRLGLGTTNPSAPLHVPSSNNFVFGAGGTTVYRLRTDSGATESALSPITYSVAGIFGGYIACTAMAMTSDRRLKKSIQPCPIDRLKRLYDSCEVKLYEWNESENKPGQEVGIIAQDLVSAHLTDLTSVFYRDDIEEGGDPSIEPAHAQLNVDYSRIAAYNMKMIQYLLGEIDR
;
A
#
# COMPACT_ATOMS: atom_id res chain seq x y z
N MET A 1 -58.02 26.37 79.82
CA MET A 1 -58.85 25.84 78.71
C MET A 1 -60.14 25.33 79.30
N THR A 2 -61.25 26.01 79.01
CA THR A 2 -62.60 25.54 79.31
C THR A 2 -62.89 24.38 78.35
N TYR A 3 -62.92 23.14 78.85
CA TYR A 3 -63.39 22.02 78.05
C TYR A 3 -64.92 22.16 77.91
N PHE A 4 -65.44 22.17 76.69
CA PHE A 4 -66.86 21.99 76.47
C PHE A 4 -67.24 20.59 76.96
N SER A 5 -67.96 20.49 78.09
CA SER A 5 -68.51 19.22 78.57
C SER A 5 -69.89 18.97 77.94
N GLY A 6 -70.20 17.71 77.64
CA GLY A 6 -71.46 17.31 77.01
C GLY A 6 -71.47 17.31 75.48
N VAL A 7 -70.32 17.43 74.81
CA VAL A 7 -70.23 17.28 73.35
C VAL A 7 -70.40 15.79 72.98
N VAL A 8 -71.56 15.46 72.42
CA VAL A 8 -71.82 14.13 71.87
C VAL A 8 -71.22 14.06 70.46
N PRO A 9 -70.36 13.07 70.16
CA PRO A 9 -69.85 12.87 68.80
C PRO A 9 -71.02 12.73 67.81
N GLY A 10 -71.01 13.55 66.77
CA GLY A 10 -72.07 13.58 65.77
C GLY A 10 -71.60 14.22 64.47
N THR A 11 -72.43 14.13 63.43
CA THR A 11 -72.13 14.69 62.10
C THR A 11 -72.12 16.21 62.19
N ALA A 12 -70.98 16.84 61.89
CA ALA A 12 -70.89 18.30 61.84
C ALA A 12 -71.84 18.84 60.76
N SER A 13 -72.85 19.60 61.18
CA SER A 13 -73.72 20.36 60.28
C SER A 13 -73.14 21.75 60.04
N ILE A 14 -73.58 22.44 58.99
CA ILE A 14 -73.15 23.81 58.68
C ILE A 14 -73.30 24.69 59.93
N GLY A 15 -72.23 25.36 60.36
CA GLY A 15 -72.20 26.25 61.54
C GLY A 15 -71.82 25.59 62.87
N SER A 16 -71.50 24.29 62.90
CA SER A 16 -71.03 23.58 64.10
C SER A 16 -69.50 23.50 64.16
N ALA A 17 -68.93 23.50 65.38
CA ALA A 17 -67.50 23.24 65.57
C ALA A 17 -67.20 21.73 65.44
N LEU A 18 -66.17 21.38 64.66
CA LEU A 18 -65.65 20.01 64.61
C LEU A 18 -64.70 19.78 65.78
N VAL A 19 -65.08 18.88 66.69
CA VAL A 19 -64.27 18.49 67.85
C VAL A 19 -63.87 17.02 67.67
N LEU A 20 -62.57 16.74 67.54
CA LEU A 20 -62.06 15.38 67.40
C LEU A 20 -61.98 14.69 68.77
N GLY A 21 -62.34 13.41 68.81
CA GLY A 21 -62.17 12.58 70.00
C GLY A 21 -60.69 12.18 70.23
N ALA A 22 -60.45 11.41 71.29
CA ALA A 22 -59.09 11.05 71.73
C ALA A 22 -58.26 10.27 70.67
N SER A 23 -58.89 9.65 69.67
CA SER A 23 -58.20 8.96 68.57
C SER A 23 -57.56 9.92 67.55
N GLY A 24 -57.91 11.22 67.59
CA GLY A 24 -57.44 12.25 66.65
C GLY A 24 -57.77 11.98 65.18
N SER A 25 -58.53 10.93 64.89
CA SER A 25 -58.83 10.46 63.53
C SER A 25 -60.14 11.05 63.04
N LEU A 26 -60.16 11.40 61.76
CA LEU A 26 -61.33 11.94 61.09
C LEU A 26 -61.66 11.04 59.89
N THR A 27 -62.88 10.50 59.86
CA THR A 27 -63.36 9.62 58.79
C THR A 27 -64.60 10.21 58.12
N GLY A 28 -64.82 9.88 56.85
CA GLY A 28 -66.00 10.33 56.10
C GLY A 28 -66.06 11.84 55.83
N LEU A 29 -64.95 12.56 55.95
CA LEU A 29 -64.88 13.99 55.65
C LEU A 29 -64.98 14.24 54.14
N ALA A 30 -66.02 14.96 53.72
CA ALA A 30 -66.11 15.55 52.40
C ALA A 30 -65.81 17.05 52.50
N ILE A 31 -64.86 17.53 51.71
CA ILE A 31 -64.50 18.95 51.64
C ILE A 31 -64.91 19.47 50.27
N SER A 32 -65.91 20.36 50.24
CA SER A 32 -66.40 20.99 49.00
C SER A 32 -65.59 22.23 48.58
N GLY A 33 -64.60 22.63 49.38
CA GLY A 33 -63.72 23.78 49.14
C GLY A 33 -62.24 23.41 49.23
N ASN A 34 -61.39 24.37 49.59
CA ASN A 34 -59.94 24.14 49.68
C ASN A 34 -59.56 23.41 50.96
N LEU A 35 -58.82 22.31 50.83
CA LEU A 35 -58.08 21.69 51.93
C LEU A 35 -56.63 22.19 51.89
N SER A 36 -56.17 22.85 52.95
CA SER A 36 -54.79 23.30 53.09
C SER A 36 -54.14 22.63 54.30
N PHE A 37 -53.02 21.96 54.07
CA PHE A 37 -52.14 21.48 55.13
C PHE A 37 -51.01 22.50 55.33
N SER A 38 -51.10 23.32 56.38
CA SER A 38 -50.06 24.29 56.74
C SER A 38 -49.15 23.72 57.83
N GLY A 39 -47.83 23.74 57.61
CA GLY A 39 -46.80 23.23 58.54
C GLY A 39 -45.81 22.28 57.87
N SER A 40 -44.80 21.82 58.61
CA SER A 40 -43.77 20.89 58.10
C SER A 40 -44.25 19.43 58.12
N SER A 41 -45.32 19.12 57.39
CA SER A 41 -45.77 17.74 57.23
C SER A 41 -44.76 16.96 56.39
N ARG A 42 -44.22 15.84 56.92
CA ARG A 42 -43.24 15.01 56.20
C ARG A 42 -43.84 14.27 55.01
N SER A 43 -45.13 13.95 55.05
CA SER A 43 -45.83 13.26 53.97
C SER A 43 -47.36 13.43 54.07
N ILE A 44 -48.02 13.39 52.92
CA ILE A 44 -49.46 13.14 52.79
C ILE A 44 -49.56 11.81 52.05
N SER A 45 -50.18 10.81 52.66
CA SER A 45 -50.27 9.45 52.10
C SER A 45 -51.73 9.18 51.74
N ILE A 46 -52.00 8.93 50.45
CA ILE A 46 -53.31 8.50 49.97
C ILE A 46 -53.18 7.03 49.59
N THR A 47 -53.65 6.14 50.48
CA THR A 47 -53.48 4.69 50.36
C THR A 47 -54.83 3.97 50.38
N GLY A 48 -54.85 2.69 50.02
CA GLY A 48 -56.07 1.88 49.92
C GLY A 48 -56.49 1.60 48.46
N VAL A 49 -57.47 0.72 48.29
CA VAL A 49 -58.07 0.43 46.98
C VAL A 49 -58.93 1.60 46.51
N SER A 50 -58.75 2.00 45.24
CA SER A 50 -59.47 3.14 44.61
C SER A 50 -59.14 4.53 45.15
N SER A 51 -57.96 4.71 45.73
CA SER A 51 -57.42 6.02 46.09
C SER A 51 -56.82 6.73 44.86
N TYR A 52 -57.29 7.93 44.53
CA TYR A 52 -56.80 8.73 43.39
C TYR A 52 -56.75 10.23 43.73
N ILE A 53 -55.89 10.96 43.01
CA ILE A 53 -55.91 12.43 42.95
C ILE A 53 -56.54 12.79 41.62
N ASP A 54 -57.78 13.27 41.65
CA ASP A 54 -58.46 13.84 40.50
C ASP A 54 -58.37 15.37 40.62
N CYS A 55 -57.37 15.94 39.97
CA CYS A 55 -57.15 17.38 39.96
C CYS A 55 -56.80 17.85 38.55
N ARG A 56 -57.28 19.04 38.20
CA ARG A 56 -56.94 19.70 36.92
C ARG A 56 -55.48 20.15 36.89
N GLU A 57 -54.99 20.63 38.02
CA GLU A 57 -53.62 21.12 38.16
C GLU A 57 -52.98 20.47 39.38
N TYR A 58 -51.76 19.99 39.23
CA TYR A 58 -50.92 19.57 40.35
C TYR A 58 -49.85 20.64 40.55
N ARG A 59 -49.73 21.20 41.76
CA ARG A 59 -48.70 22.19 42.07
C ARG A 59 -47.64 21.59 42.98
N HIS A 60 -46.39 21.60 42.55
CA HIS A 60 -45.27 21.08 43.34
C HIS A 60 -44.13 22.08 43.37
N ASN A 61 -43.76 22.49 44.59
CA ASN A 61 -42.71 23.48 44.86
C ASN A 61 -42.88 24.80 44.06
N GLY A 62 -44.07 25.39 44.11
CA GLY A 62 -44.40 26.64 43.41
C GLY A 62 -44.75 26.49 41.93
N ASN A 63 -44.31 25.41 41.27
CA ASN A 63 -44.59 25.13 39.87
C ASN A 63 -45.98 24.53 39.69
N THR A 64 -46.66 24.90 38.60
CA THR A 64 -47.98 24.38 38.22
C THR A 64 -47.83 23.41 37.06
N TYR A 65 -48.32 22.19 37.24
CA TYR A 65 -48.43 21.17 36.22
C TYR A 65 -49.90 21.08 35.83
N ASP A 66 -50.26 21.57 34.64
CA ASP A 66 -51.61 21.43 34.09
C ASP A 66 -51.79 19.99 33.62
N LEU A 67 -52.54 19.20 34.40
CA LEU A 67 -52.81 17.80 34.10
C LEU A 67 -53.94 17.64 33.08
N SER A 68 -54.69 18.71 32.74
CA SER A 68 -55.68 18.67 31.66
C SER A 68 -55.05 18.57 30.26
N LEU A 69 -53.76 18.89 30.15
CA LEU A 69 -52.94 18.67 28.96
C LEU A 69 -52.35 17.25 28.88
N LEU A 70 -52.32 16.50 30.00
CA LEU A 70 -52.02 15.07 30.01
C LEU A 70 -53.27 14.27 29.60
N GLN A 71 -53.69 14.41 28.34
CA GLN A 71 -54.72 13.53 27.77
C GLN A 71 -54.15 12.12 27.55
N ASN A 72 -54.15 11.31 28.62
CA ASN A 72 -54.31 9.85 28.71
C ASN A 72 -53.60 9.32 29.97
N ILE A 73 -54.32 9.36 31.08
CA ILE A 73 -54.12 8.49 32.23
C ILE A 73 -55.32 7.53 32.20
N SER A 74 -55.02 6.22 32.21
CA SER A 74 -55.86 5.05 31.85
C SER A 74 -55.93 4.74 30.33
N GLY A 75 -55.38 3.58 29.90
CA GLY A 75 -55.43 3.11 28.51
C GLY A 75 -54.27 3.53 27.59
N VAL A 76 -53.08 3.83 28.14
CA VAL A 76 -51.91 4.15 27.30
C VAL A 76 -51.40 2.88 26.60
N SER A 77 -51.67 2.75 25.30
CA SER A 77 -50.96 1.81 24.42
C SER A 77 -49.71 2.50 23.87
N PHE A 78 -48.58 1.79 23.84
CA PHE A 78 -47.30 2.30 23.35
C PHE A 78 -47.40 2.80 21.91
N GLY A 79 -46.99 4.05 21.68
CA GLY A 79 -46.87 4.58 20.33
C GLY A 79 -46.52 6.07 20.27
N THR A 80 -45.76 6.39 19.22
CA THR A 80 -45.42 7.69 18.62
C THR A 80 -45.57 8.95 19.49
N ALA A 81 -44.45 9.57 19.84
CA ALA A 81 -44.43 10.92 20.39
C ALA A 81 -45.10 11.93 19.42
N THR A 82 -46.04 12.74 19.94
CA THR A 82 -46.71 13.82 19.19
C THR A 82 -46.42 15.18 19.83
N PRO A 83 -46.49 16.31 19.10
CA PRO A 83 -46.15 17.63 19.63
C PRO A 83 -47.00 18.05 20.85
N ASN A 84 -46.41 18.84 21.76
CA ASN A 84 -47.03 19.44 22.94
C ASN A 84 -47.54 18.48 24.03
N LYS A 85 -46.95 17.29 24.14
CA LYS A 85 -47.23 16.31 25.20
C LYS A 85 -45.98 15.99 26.03
N PHE A 86 -46.19 15.57 27.27
CA PHE A 86 -45.12 15.00 28.11
C PHE A 86 -44.65 13.67 27.51
N LEU A 87 -43.33 13.47 27.43
CA LEU A 87 -42.71 12.19 27.12
C LEU A 87 -42.59 11.38 28.40
N ILE A 88 -43.36 10.30 28.53
CA ILE A 88 -43.36 9.40 29.68
C ILE A 88 -43.06 8.00 29.15
N CYS A 89 -42.02 7.37 29.67
CA CYS A 89 -41.69 5.98 29.36
C CYS A 89 -42.37 5.06 30.37
N ASP A 90 -42.82 3.90 29.92
CA ASP A 90 -43.26 2.83 30.80
C ASP A 90 -42.09 1.94 31.23
N SER A 91 -42.41 0.76 31.76
CA SER A 91 -41.43 -0.28 32.10
C SER A 91 -40.67 -0.90 30.92
N SER A 92 -40.99 -0.60 29.65
CA SER A 92 -40.37 -1.18 28.44
C SER A 92 -39.17 -0.40 27.87
N PRO A 93 -38.61 0.57 28.61
CA PRO A 93 -37.88 1.78 28.17
C PRO A 93 -37.91 2.25 26.69
N ASN A 94 -38.89 1.85 25.87
CA ASN A 94 -38.88 2.15 24.44
C ASN A 94 -39.57 3.48 24.12
N ILE A 95 -38.97 4.29 23.24
CA ILE A 95 -39.54 5.54 22.74
C ILE A 95 -39.59 5.48 21.20
N GLY A 96 -40.80 5.57 20.63
CA GLY A 96 -41.02 5.54 19.18
C GLY A 96 -41.58 6.86 18.63
N GLY A 97 -41.40 7.09 17.32
CA GLY A 97 -42.11 8.13 16.56
C GLY A 97 -41.65 9.57 16.76
N LEU A 98 -40.47 9.79 17.35
CA LEU A 98 -39.83 11.10 17.37
C LEU A 98 -39.40 11.47 15.94
N SER A 99 -39.91 12.59 15.40
CA SER A 99 -39.50 13.10 14.09
C SER A 99 -38.09 13.71 14.11
N SER A 100 -37.66 14.24 15.25
CA SER A 100 -36.33 14.83 15.44
C SER A 100 -35.95 14.86 16.92
N VAL A 101 -34.68 14.60 17.23
CA VAL A 101 -34.08 14.82 18.54
C VAL A 101 -32.93 15.82 18.38
N SER A 102 -33.09 17.02 18.94
CA SER A 102 -32.01 18.01 19.00
C SER A 102 -31.30 17.89 20.34
N ALA A 103 -30.05 17.39 20.32
CA ALA A 103 -29.23 17.22 21.50
C ALA A 103 -27.79 17.65 21.21
N THR A 104 -27.11 18.24 22.20
CA THR A 104 -25.67 18.51 22.12
C THR A 104 -24.88 17.21 22.01
N THR A 105 -25.36 16.14 22.65
CA THR A 105 -24.78 14.78 22.59
C THR A 105 -25.89 13.75 22.63
N LEU A 106 -25.85 12.77 21.73
CA LEU A 106 -26.73 11.61 21.70
C LEU A 106 -25.86 10.35 21.60
N SER A 107 -26.01 9.42 22.56
CA SER A 107 -25.28 8.16 22.57
C SER A 107 -26.23 7.01 22.22
N CYS A 108 -25.92 6.27 21.16
CA CYS A 108 -26.72 5.15 20.67
C CYS A 108 -25.85 3.89 20.60
N THR A 109 -26.28 2.80 21.23
CA THR A 109 -25.49 1.55 21.32
C THR A 109 -26.00 0.41 20.43
N ASN A 110 -27.19 0.54 19.85
CA ASN A 110 -27.85 -0.51 19.07
C ASN A 110 -28.69 0.06 17.90
N LEU A 111 -28.11 0.92 17.07
CA LEU A 111 -28.76 1.37 15.84
C LEU A 111 -28.88 0.17 14.88
N ARG A 112 -30.10 -0.32 14.63
CA ARG A 112 -30.35 -1.49 13.76
C ARG A 112 -31.22 -1.07 12.58
N GLN A 113 -30.70 -1.27 11.37
CA GLN A 113 -31.31 -0.99 10.05
C GLN A 113 -31.59 0.49 9.72
N GLY A 114 -31.36 0.88 8.45
CA GLY A 114 -31.96 2.09 7.85
C GLY A 114 -31.42 3.46 8.28
N LEU A 115 -30.20 3.57 8.83
CA LEU A 115 -29.62 4.88 9.12
C LEU A 115 -29.24 5.60 7.83
N THR A 116 -30.01 6.62 7.46
CA THR A 116 -29.63 7.57 6.39
C THR A 116 -29.06 8.82 7.05
N CYS A 117 -27.76 9.05 6.89
CA CYS A 117 -27.08 10.28 7.32
C CYS A 117 -26.91 11.20 6.10
N PRO A 118 -27.79 12.19 5.88
CA PRO A 118 -27.68 13.08 4.72
C PRO A 118 -26.54 14.11 4.83
N GLY A 119 -25.81 14.16 5.96
CA GLY A 119 -24.68 15.06 6.19
C GLY A 119 -23.37 14.32 6.52
N ALA A 120 -22.30 15.08 6.76
CA ALA A 120 -20.99 14.52 7.10
C ALA A 120 -21.03 13.81 8.47
N ILE A 121 -20.63 12.54 8.50
CA ILE A 121 -20.25 11.87 9.75
C ILE A 121 -18.85 12.39 10.10
N ASN A 122 -18.78 13.47 10.89
CA ASN A 122 -17.52 13.98 11.42
C ASN A 122 -17.03 13.10 12.58
N GLY A 123 -16.79 11.81 12.31
CA GLY A 123 -16.45 10.81 13.32
C GLY A 123 -15.94 9.50 12.74
N PHE A 124 -15.29 8.71 13.59
CA PHE A 124 -14.73 7.41 13.25
C PHE A 124 -15.84 6.36 13.12
N LEU A 125 -15.96 5.72 11.95
CA LEU A 125 -16.78 4.52 11.76
C LEU A 125 -16.08 3.32 12.42
N ALA A 126 -16.33 3.09 13.71
CA ALA A 126 -15.82 1.92 14.40
C ALA A 126 -16.53 0.64 13.91
N TYR A 127 -15.76 -0.36 13.49
CA TYR A 127 -16.29 -1.59 12.88
C TYR A 127 -16.66 -2.61 13.96
N GLY A 128 -17.95 -2.99 14.02
CA GLY A 128 -18.39 -4.23 14.65
C GLY A 128 -18.47 -5.33 13.58
N ASN A 129 -17.56 -6.30 13.64
CA ASN A 129 -17.50 -7.55 12.86
C ASN A 129 -17.80 -7.45 11.34
N GLN A 130 -16.73 -7.40 10.53
CA GLN A 130 -16.71 -7.14 9.07
C GLN A 130 -17.52 -8.10 8.16
N SER A 131 -18.07 -9.20 8.67
CA SER A 131 -18.70 -10.24 7.82
C SER A 131 -20.01 -9.81 7.14
N ALA A 132 -20.62 -8.70 7.54
CA ALA A 132 -21.91 -8.24 7.02
C ALA A 132 -21.83 -7.16 5.92
N ILE A 133 -20.65 -6.59 5.63
CA ILE A 133 -20.46 -5.71 4.47
C ILE A 133 -20.19 -6.61 3.27
N THR A 134 -21.24 -7.19 2.70
CA THR A 134 -21.14 -8.13 1.58
C THR A 134 -21.27 -7.44 0.23
N THR A 135 -21.74 -6.19 0.20
CA THR A 135 -21.83 -5.38 -1.03
C THR A 135 -21.82 -3.90 -0.66
N VAL A 136 -20.93 -3.15 -1.30
CA VAL A 136 -20.96 -1.69 -1.40
C VAL A 136 -21.71 -1.39 -2.71
N GLY A 137 -22.69 -0.48 -2.69
CA GLY A 137 -23.41 -0.07 -3.92
C GLY A 137 -22.46 0.61 -4.93
N SER A 138 -22.98 1.18 -6.03
CA SER A 138 -22.18 1.93 -7.01
C SER A 138 -21.21 2.89 -6.30
N LEU A 139 -19.98 2.42 -6.16
CA LEU A 139 -18.87 3.25 -5.77
C LEU A 139 -18.56 4.10 -7.00
N THR A 140 -17.84 5.19 -6.80
CA THR A 140 -16.76 5.60 -7.71
C THR A 140 -15.91 4.38 -8.12
N GLU A 141 -16.45 3.63 -9.08
CA GLU A 141 -16.05 2.42 -9.79
C GLU A 141 -15.00 2.73 -10.88
N LEU A 142 -14.81 4.01 -11.15
CA LEU A 142 -13.66 4.55 -11.81
C LEU A 142 -12.73 4.93 -10.69
N GLY A 143 -11.59 4.27 -10.59
CA GLY A 143 -10.48 4.89 -9.87
C GLY A 143 -10.49 6.37 -10.22
N ILE A 144 -10.65 7.19 -9.22
CA ILE A 144 -10.47 8.62 -9.31
C ILE A 144 -9.29 8.71 -8.36
N ASN A 145 -8.03 8.50 -8.81
CA ASN A 145 -7.32 8.49 -10.13
C ASN A 145 -7.46 7.28 -11.13
N SER A 146 -8.20 7.35 -12.24
CA SER A 146 -8.23 6.40 -13.39
C SER A 146 -9.39 6.80 -14.36
N THR A 147 -9.19 7.12 -15.63
CA THR A 147 -9.00 6.22 -16.78
C THR A 147 -9.13 7.09 -18.05
N PRO A 148 -8.62 6.75 -19.26
CA PRO A 148 -7.81 5.59 -19.71
C PRO A 148 -6.43 6.03 -20.31
N THR A 149 -5.34 5.24 -20.41
CA THR A 149 -5.05 4.11 -21.36
C THR A 149 -3.67 3.45 -21.02
N ASN A 150 -3.46 2.28 -20.37
CA ASN A 150 -4.26 1.07 -20.09
C ASN A 150 -4.12 0.52 -18.62
N GLU A 151 -3.83 1.33 -17.60
CA GLU A 151 -3.57 0.85 -16.22
C GLU A 151 -4.84 0.60 -15.38
N TYR A 152 -4.88 -0.57 -14.71
CA TYR A 152 -6.01 -1.05 -13.92
C TYR A 152 -6.03 -0.53 -12.46
N PHE A 153 -4.91 -0.02 -11.92
CA PHE A 153 -4.80 0.38 -10.52
C PHE A 153 -3.61 1.34 -10.29
N SER A 154 -3.88 2.58 -9.85
CA SER A 154 -2.86 3.60 -9.57
C SER A 154 -2.96 4.07 -8.11
N ILE A 155 -1.97 3.74 -7.30
CA ILE A 155 -1.81 4.34 -5.96
C ILE A 155 -0.80 5.46 -6.04
N LYS A 156 -1.22 6.68 -5.72
CA LYS A 156 -0.37 7.87 -5.67
C LYS A 156 -0.25 8.30 -4.22
N GLY A 157 0.92 8.11 -3.61
CA GLY A 157 1.20 8.70 -2.31
C GLY A 157 1.22 10.22 -2.44
N TRP A 158 0.49 10.92 -1.57
CA TRP A 158 0.60 12.36 -1.41
C TRP A 158 0.99 12.61 0.05
N GLY A 159 2.20 13.13 0.23
CA GLY A 159 2.65 13.73 1.47
C GLY A 159 3.27 15.07 1.12
N PHE A 160 3.14 16.05 2.02
CA PHE A 160 4.15 17.10 2.03
C PHE A 160 5.49 16.40 2.07
N ASP A 161 6.41 16.84 1.22
CA ASP A 161 7.80 16.45 1.27
C ASP A 161 8.17 16.33 2.75
N TYR A 162 8.34 15.10 3.26
CA TYR A 162 9.22 15.00 4.41
C TYR A 162 10.49 15.64 3.91
N LEU A 163 10.93 16.67 4.62
CA LEU A 163 11.84 17.72 4.18
C LEU A 163 13.21 17.21 3.66
N ASP A 164 13.40 15.90 3.55
CA ASP A 164 14.53 15.21 2.93
C ASP A 164 14.23 14.53 1.56
N GLY A 165 12.99 14.64 1.04
CA GLY A 165 12.67 14.68 -0.38
C GLY A 165 13.10 13.48 -1.24
N SER A 166 13.16 12.26 -0.69
CA SER A 166 13.71 11.12 -1.45
C SER A 166 12.67 10.14 -1.97
N TYR A 167 11.60 9.77 -1.25
CA TYR A 167 10.65 8.77 -1.79
C TYR A 167 9.20 9.01 -1.36
N THR A 168 8.28 8.68 -2.27
CA THR A 168 6.84 8.57 -2.02
C THR A 168 6.49 7.10 -1.82
N ARG A 169 5.94 6.76 -0.65
CA ARG A 169 5.41 5.42 -0.39
C ARG A 169 4.11 5.21 -1.15
N MET A 170 4.10 4.23 -2.03
CA MET A 170 3.01 3.96 -2.97
C MET A 170 2.10 2.84 -2.49
N LEU A 171 2.62 1.81 -1.82
CA LEU A 171 1.78 0.69 -1.36
C LEU A 171 2.38 0.04 -0.11
N THR A 172 1.53 -0.45 0.79
CA THR A 172 1.93 -1.27 1.94
C THR A 172 0.88 -2.34 2.20
N PHE A 173 1.27 -3.61 2.14
CA PHE A 173 0.51 -4.73 2.68
C PHE A 173 1.13 -5.16 4.00
N SER A 174 0.34 -5.34 5.05
CA SER A 174 0.81 -5.82 6.34
C SER A 174 -0.01 -7.02 6.81
N GLY A 175 0.68 -8.08 7.23
CA GLY A 175 0.07 -9.22 7.91
C GLY A 175 -0.15 -8.90 9.40
N SER A 176 -1.30 -9.30 9.94
CA SER A 176 -1.64 -9.10 11.36
C SER A 176 -0.98 -10.16 12.26
N ASN A 177 0.34 -10.04 12.46
CA ASN A 177 1.12 -10.84 13.41
C ASN A 177 1.84 -9.92 14.43
N ILE A 178 2.33 -10.49 15.55
CA ILE A 178 3.02 -9.75 16.64
C ILE A 178 4.17 -8.87 16.13
N THR A 179 4.86 -9.35 15.09
CA THR A 179 5.76 -8.54 14.26
C THR A 179 5.19 -8.56 12.84
N PRO A 180 4.64 -7.44 12.34
CA PRO A 180 3.97 -7.43 11.05
C PRO A 180 4.94 -7.75 9.91
N VAL A 181 4.60 -8.72 9.07
CA VAL A 181 5.28 -8.90 7.77
C VAL A 181 4.72 -7.83 6.84
N GLN A 182 5.59 -6.94 6.38
CA GLN A 182 5.20 -5.83 5.51
C GLN A 182 5.82 -6.00 4.12
N PHE A 183 4.99 -5.85 3.09
CA PHE A 183 5.44 -5.65 1.71
C PHE A 183 5.14 -4.20 1.33
N GLN A 184 6.16 -3.47 0.90
CA GLN A 184 6.03 -2.06 0.54
C GLN A 184 6.54 -1.80 -0.88
N ILE A 185 5.88 -0.88 -1.59
CA ILE A 185 6.37 -0.30 -2.85
C ILE A 185 6.56 1.20 -2.61
N GLU A 186 7.78 1.68 -2.80
CA GLU A 186 8.18 3.08 -2.62
C GLU A 186 8.81 3.58 -3.93
N VAL A 187 8.44 4.79 -4.36
CA VAL A 187 8.85 5.39 -5.63
C VAL A 187 9.42 6.79 -5.40
N HIS A 188 10.61 7.06 -5.93
CA HIS A 188 11.33 8.32 -5.75
C HIS A 188 10.57 9.53 -6.35
N ASN A 189 10.51 10.68 -5.66
CA ASN A 189 9.69 11.84 -6.09
C ASN A 189 10.47 13.09 -6.58
N GLY A 190 11.80 13.02 -6.65
CA GLY A 190 12.65 14.22 -6.75
C GLY A 190 12.41 15.16 -7.95
N THR A 191 12.59 16.45 -7.69
CA THR A 191 12.45 17.61 -8.60
C THR A 191 13.48 17.65 -9.75
N ASN A 192 12.98 17.73 -10.99
CA ASN A 192 13.59 18.25 -12.24
C ASN A 192 15.13 18.42 -12.34
N SER A 193 15.93 17.35 -12.27
CA SER A 193 17.31 17.41 -12.83
C SER A 193 17.97 16.08 -13.25
N THR A 194 17.25 15.01 -13.61
CA THR A 194 17.91 13.84 -14.24
C THR A 194 17.00 13.11 -15.25
N SER A 195 17.16 13.36 -16.56
CA SER A 195 16.67 12.52 -17.67
C SER A 195 17.38 11.15 -17.71
N ARG A 196 17.45 10.48 -16.56
CA ARG A 196 18.40 9.40 -16.31
C ARG A 196 17.77 8.29 -15.48
N LEU A 197 17.81 7.07 -16.01
CA LEU A 197 17.44 5.84 -15.33
C LEU A 197 18.66 5.27 -14.61
N GLY A 198 18.65 5.37 -13.28
CA GLY A 198 19.61 4.67 -12.42
C GLY A 198 19.06 3.31 -12.01
N LEU A 199 19.73 2.21 -12.39
CA LEU A 199 19.43 0.89 -11.87
C LEU A 199 20.44 0.58 -10.76
N GLY A 200 20.00 0.62 -9.50
CA GLY A 200 20.90 0.51 -8.34
C GLY A 200 21.60 1.82 -7.94
N THR A 201 21.09 2.98 -8.39
CA THR A 201 21.61 4.29 -7.99
C THR A 201 20.57 5.40 -8.07
N THR A 202 20.65 6.33 -7.14
CA THR A 202 19.84 7.57 -7.09
C THR A 202 20.50 8.74 -7.80
N ASN A 203 21.78 8.61 -8.17
CA ASN A 203 22.58 9.68 -8.77
C ASN A 203 23.20 9.21 -10.09
N PRO A 204 22.37 8.92 -11.11
CA PRO A 204 22.86 8.42 -12.38
C PRO A 204 23.80 9.43 -13.08
N SER A 205 24.97 8.96 -13.52
CA SER A 205 26.00 9.77 -14.22
C SER A 205 25.74 9.91 -15.73
N ALA A 206 24.86 9.06 -16.27
CA ALA A 206 24.43 9.03 -17.67
C ALA A 206 22.91 8.76 -17.76
N PRO A 207 22.25 9.01 -18.91
CA PRO A 207 20.83 8.71 -19.12
C PRO A 207 20.39 7.28 -18.78
N LEU A 208 21.28 6.31 -18.91
CA LEU A 208 21.12 4.99 -18.31
C LEU A 208 22.40 4.71 -17.52
N HIS A 209 22.29 4.54 -16.20
CA HIS A 209 23.42 4.25 -15.33
C HIS A 209 23.13 3.01 -14.49
N VAL A 210 23.95 1.99 -14.68
CA VAL A 210 23.94 0.78 -13.84
C VAL A 210 25.31 0.69 -13.15
N PRO A 211 25.49 1.32 -11.97
CA PRO A 211 26.80 1.35 -11.30
C PRO A 211 27.12 0.06 -10.57
N SER A 212 26.10 -0.70 -10.17
CA SER A 212 26.29 -2.00 -9.54
C SER A 212 26.51 -3.06 -10.59
N SER A 213 27.35 -4.03 -10.26
CA SER A 213 27.51 -5.23 -11.07
C SER A 213 26.55 -6.32 -10.61
N ASN A 214 25.91 -6.97 -11.57
CA ASN A 214 25.24 -8.25 -11.37
C ASN A 214 26.22 -9.39 -11.63
N ASN A 215 25.98 -10.53 -10.98
CA ASN A 215 26.78 -11.72 -11.16
C ASN A 215 26.26 -12.53 -12.36
N PHE A 216 27.10 -12.75 -13.34
CA PHE A 216 26.87 -13.65 -14.46
C PHE A 216 27.81 -14.86 -14.34
N VAL A 217 27.27 -16.06 -14.30
CA VAL A 217 28.02 -17.30 -14.03
C VAL A 217 28.25 -18.06 -15.33
N PHE A 218 29.52 -18.36 -15.64
CA PHE A 218 29.89 -19.29 -16.71
C PHE A 218 30.18 -20.67 -16.14
N GLY A 219 29.85 -21.72 -16.91
CA GLY A 219 30.12 -23.11 -16.53
C GLY A 219 29.23 -23.64 -15.41
N ALA A 220 28.04 -23.03 -15.21
CA ALA A 220 27.03 -23.54 -14.29
C ALA A 220 26.71 -25.00 -14.65
N GLY A 221 27.10 -25.95 -13.79
CA GLY A 221 27.03 -27.39 -14.10
C GLY A 221 28.38 -28.13 -14.08
N GLY A 222 29.51 -27.43 -13.87
CA GLY A 222 30.80 -28.07 -13.59
C GLY A 222 31.74 -28.24 -14.80
N THR A 223 31.56 -27.46 -15.86
CA THR A 223 32.50 -27.46 -17.00
C THR A 223 33.69 -26.53 -16.76
N THR A 224 34.84 -26.91 -17.30
CA THR A 224 36.05 -26.08 -17.27
C THR A 224 35.84 -24.84 -18.14
N VAL A 225 36.04 -23.65 -17.58
CA VAL A 225 35.93 -22.38 -18.32
C VAL A 225 37.33 -21.85 -18.59
N TYR A 226 37.65 -21.55 -19.86
CA TYR A 226 38.89 -20.90 -20.27
C TYR A 226 38.58 -19.58 -20.97
N ARG A 227 39.05 -18.46 -20.42
CA ARG A 227 38.77 -17.14 -21.00
C ARG A 227 39.83 -16.09 -20.71
N LEU A 228 40.07 -15.19 -21.67
CA LEU A 228 40.75 -13.93 -21.44
C LEU A 228 39.78 -12.83 -21.00
N ARG A 229 40.08 -12.21 -19.85
CA ARG A 229 39.42 -11.00 -19.39
C ARG A 229 39.90 -9.81 -20.20
N THR A 230 38.96 -9.10 -20.82
CA THR A 230 39.29 -7.90 -21.61
C THR A 230 39.49 -6.67 -20.73
N ASP A 231 38.95 -6.66 -19.51
CA ASP A 231 39.07 -5.57 -18.52
C ASP A 231 40.39 -5.60 -17.74
N SER A 232 40.90 -6.79 -17.44
CA SER A 232 42.15 -6.97 -16.67
C SER A 232 43.30 -7.59 -17.47
N GLY A 233 43.03 -8.12 -18.66
CA GLY A 233 44.01 -8.84 -19.47
C GLY A 233 44.42 -10.20 -18.89
N ALA A 234 43.75 -10.69 -17.85
CA ALA A 234 44.06 -11.97 -17.22
C ALA A 234 43.44 -13.13 -18.00
N THR A 235 44.23 -14.17 -18.30
CA THR A 235 43.69 -15.47 -18.69
C THR A 235 43.25 -16.20 -17.44
N GLU A 236 41.96 -16.49 -17.33
CA GLU A 236 41.37 -17.25 -16.23
C GLU A 236 41.00 -18.64 -16.75
N SER A 237 41.45 -19.65 -16.01
CA SER A 237 41.06 -21.04 -16.20
C SER A 237 40.63 -21.61 -14.87
N ALA A 238 39.42 -22.14 -14.77
CA ALA A 238 38.92 -22.76 -13.53
C ALA A 238 38.20 -24.09 -13.83
N LEU A 239 38.38 -25.04 -12.91
CA LEU A 239 37.69 -26.35 -12.89
C LEU A 239 36.27 -26.27 -12.29
N SER A 240 35.79 -25.05 -12.01
CA SER A 240 34.52 -24.76 -11.36
C SER A 240 33.88 -23.52 -12.00
N PRO A 241 32.56 -23.32 -11.86
CA PRO A 241 31.87 -22.15 -12.42
C PRO A 241 32.56 -20.85 -12.03
N ILE A 242 32.70 -19.93 -12.98
CA ILE A 242 33.29 -18.60 -12.75
C ILE A 242 32.19 -17.56 -12.78
N THR A 243 32.14 -16.71 -11.76
CA THR A 243 31.13 -15.66 -11.59
C THR A 243 31.74 -14.28 -11.90
N TYR A 244 31.07 -13.49 -12.74
CA TYR A 244 31.51 -12.16 -13.13
C TYR A 244 30.53 -11.06 -12.78
N SER A 245 31.09 -9.96 -12.32
CA SER A 245 30.43 -8.71 -12.07
C SER A 245 30.27 -7.91 -13.38
N VAL A 246 29.05 -7.82 -13.94
CA VAL A 246 28.72 -7.03 -15.14
C VAL A 246 27.68 -5.95 -14.84
N ALA A 247 27.85 -4.76 -15.41
CA ALA A 247 26.88 -3.66 -15.27
C ALA A 247 25.60 -3.88 -16.10
N GLY A 248 25.65 -4.68 -17.17
CA GLY A 248 24.48 -4.98 -18.00
C GLY A 248 24.77 -6.05 -19.05
N ILE A 249 23.73 -6.79 -19.44
CA ILE A 249 23.76 -7.81 -20.49
C ILE A 249 22.73 -7.41 -21.53
N PHE A 250 23.15 -7.32 -22.80
CA PHE A 250 22.28 -6.98 -23.92
C PHE A 250 22.17 -8.20 -24.84
N GLY A 251 20.98 -8.79 -24.93
CA GLY A 251 20.72 -9.98 -25.77
C GLY A 251 20.51 -9.69 -27.25
N GLY A 252 20.90 -8.50 -27.73
CA GLY A 252 20.67 -8.05 -29.10
C GLY A 252 21.60 -6.90 -29.49
N TYR A 253 21.37 -6.31 -30.66
CA TYR A 253 22.22 -5.25 -31.20
C TYR A 253 22.33 -4.04 -30.25
N ILE A 254 23.57 -3.58 -30.06
CA ILE A 254 23.86 -2.30 -29.43
C ILE A 254 24.08 -1.28 -30.55
N ALA A 255 23.06 -0.46 -30.83
CA ALA A 255 23.21 0.69 -31.72
C ALA A 255 23.68 1.91 -30.92
N CYS A 256 24.91 2.37 -31.18
CA CYS A 256 25.45 3.58 -30.53
C CYS A 256 26.34 4.36 -31.49
N THR A 257 26.42 5.68 -31.31
CA THR A 257 27.27 6.56 -32.14
C THR A 257 28.75 6.38 -31.84
N ALA A 258 29.10 6.14 -30.58
CA ALA A 258 30.48 5.97 -30.15
C ALA A 258 30.57 5.10 -28.90
N MET A 259 31.58 4.24 -28.87
CA MET A 259 31.98 3.49 -27.68
C MET A 259 33.29 4.06 -27.15
N ALA A 260 33.29 4.50 -25.89
CA ALA A 260 34.52 4.89 -25.21
C ALA A 260 35.17 3.65 -24.58
N MET A 261 36.41 3.36 -24.98
CA MET A 261 37.20 2.25 -24.44
C MET A 261 38.37 2.79 -23.64
N THR A 262 38.48 2.39 -22.36
CA THR A 262 39.56 2.85 -21.48
C THR A 262 40.92 2.34 -21.98
N SER A 263 41.83 3.27 -22.27
CA SER A 263 43.21 2.96 -22.68
C SER A 263 44.24 3.89 -22.03
N ASP A 264 43.96 4.36 -20.81
CA ASP A 264 44.87 5.24 -20.08
C ASP A 264 46.17 4.51 -19.70
N ARG A 265 47.32 5.10 -20.03
CA ARG A 265 48.65 4.51 -19.78
C ARG A 265 48.89 4.19 -18.31
N ARG A 266 48.29 4.96 -17.39
CA ARG A 266 48.48 4.82 -15.93
C ARG A 266 47.87 3.53 -15.39
N LEU A 267 46.95 2.93 -16.15
CA LEU A 267 46.29 1.66 -15.83
C LEU A 267 47.03 0.46 -16.46
N LYS A 268 48.15 0.68 -17.14
CA LYS A 268 48.90 -0.36 -17.86
C LYS A 268 50.30 -0.50 -17.28
N LYS A 269 50.84 -1.71 -17.34
CA LYS A 269 52.22 -2.05 -16.95
C LYS A 269 52.88 -2.82 -18.09
N SER A 270 54.22 -2.87 -18.08
CA SER A 270 55.01 -3.62 -19.08
C SER A 270 54.69 -3.24 -20.54
N ILE A 271 54.56 -1.95 -20.81
CA ILE A 271 54.24 -1.43 -22.15
C ILE A 271 55.49 -1.57 -23.03
N GLN A 272 55.39 -2.41 -24.06
CA GLN A 272 56.45 -2.67 -25.02
C GLN A 272 55.89 -2.84 -26.44
N PRO A 273 56.68 -2.61 -27.49
CA PRO A 273 56.25 -2.91 -28.86
C PRO A 273 55.83 -4.37 -29.02
N CYS A 274 54.75 -4.62 -29.75
CA CYS A 274 54.31 -5.98 -30.05
C CYS A 274 55.29 -6.65 -31.04
N PRO A 275 55.79 -7.87 -30.75
CA PRO A 275 56.68 -8.60 -31.66
C PRO A 275 55.98 -8.92 -32.99
N ILE A 276 56.66 -8.67 -34.11
CA ILE A 276 56.05 -8.83 -35.44
C ILE A 276 55.62 -10.27 -35.72
N ASP A 277 56.37 -11.27 -35.23
CA ASP A 277 56.06 -12.69 -35.44
C ASP A 277 54.73 -13.09 -34.80
N ARG A 278 54.29 -12.40 -33.75
CA ARG A 278 52.95 -12.61 -33.17
C ARG A 278 51.87 -12.13 -34.13
N LEU A 279 52.07 -10.96 -34.76
CA LEU A 279 51.09 -10.40 -35.69
C LEU A 279 51.01 -11.21 -36.97
N LYS A 280 52.16 -11.70 -37.48
CA LYS A 280 52.24 -12.52 -38.68
C LYS A 280 51.33 -13.75 -38.62
N ARG A 281 51.16 -14.38 -37.44
CA ARG A 281 50.22 -15.50 -37.26
C ARG A 281 48.79 -15.19 -37.72
N LEU A 282 48.33 -13.96 -37.56
CA LEU A 282 46.99 -13.58 -38.02
C LEU A 282 46.89 -13.63 -39.56
N TYR A 283 47.97 -13.26 -40.26
CA TYR A 283 48.02 -13.22 -41.72
C TYR A 283 48.43 -14.55 -42.35
N ASP A 284 49.29 -15.31 -41.66
CA ASP A 284 49.85 -16.56 -42.14
C ASP A 284 48.93 -17.75 -41.85
N SER A 285 48.14 -17.70 -40.76
CA SER A 285 47.34 -18.84 -40.28
C SER A 285 45.83 -18.62 -40.32
N CYS A 286 45.34 -17.40 -40.54
CA CYS A 286 43.90 -17.11 -40.58
C CYS A 286 43.51 -16.54 -41.94
N GLU A 287 42.35 -16.94 -42.44
CA GLU A 287 41.79 -16.45 -43.70
C GLU A 287 40.48 -15.70 -43.48
N VAL A 288 40.24 -14.69 -44.30
CA VAL A 288 38.91 -14.06 -44.40
C VAL A 288 38.01 -15.00 -45.19
N LYS A 289 36.91 -15.43 -44.58
CA LYS A 289 35.93 -16.34 -45.17
C LYS A 289 34.64 -15.60 -45.48
N LEU A 290 33.96 -16.09 -46.52
CA LEU A 290 32.55 -15.82 -46.76
C LEU A 290 31.75 -16.97 -46.18
N TYR A 291 30.69 -16.66 -45.43
CA TYR A 291 29.87 -17.69 -44.79
C TYR A 291 28.41 -17.24 -44.71
N GLU A 292 27.53 -18.23 -44.54
CA GLU A 292 26.11 -18.01 -44.27
C GLU A 292 25.82 -18.52 -42.86
N TRP A 293 24.92 -17.85 -42.14
CA TRP A 293 24.49 -18.32 -40.84
C TRP A 293 23.53 -19.50 -41.00
N ASN A 294 23.64 -20.54 -40.17
CA ASN A 294 22.66 -21.63 -40.17
C ASN A 294 21.23 -21.10 -39.98
N GLU A 295 21.05 -20.07 -39.15
CA GLU A 295 19.77 -19.39 -38.90
C GLU A 295 19.26 -18.55 -40.10
N SER A 296 20.08 -18.38 -41.13
CA SER A 296 19.74 -17.68 -42.37
C SER A 296 19.29 -18.61 -43.49
N GLU A 297 18.95 -19.87 -43.18
CA GLU A 297 18.42 -20.82 -44.16
C GLU A 297 17.27 -20.18 -44.97
N ASN A 298 17.44 -20.09 -46.29
CA ASN A 298 16.56 -19.42 -47.26
C ASN A 298 16.58 -17.87 -47.29
N LYS A 299 17.57 -17.21 -46.68
CA LYS A 299 17.79 -15.76 -46.83
C LYS A 299 19.03 -15.51 -47.70
N PRO A 300 18.92 -14.73 -48.79
CA PRO A 300 20.08 -14.41 -49.60
C PRO A 300 21.03 -13.45 -48.86
N GLY A 301 22.30 -13.82 -48.75
CA GLY A 301 23.35 -12.96 -48.23
C GLY A 301 24.50 -13.75 -47.61
N GLN A 302 25.73 -13.48 -48.05
CA GLN A 302 26.94 -13.98 -47.42
C GLN A 302 27.53 -12.90 -46.52
N GLU A 303 27.91 -13.28 -45.31
CA GLU A 303 28.70 -12.45 -44.42
C GLU A 303 30.18 -12.66 -44.67
N VAL A 304 30.98 -11.64 -44.34
CA VAL A 304 32.44 -11.67 -44.45
C VAL A 304 33.06 -11.58 -43.06
N GLY A 305 34.05 -12.43 -42.77
CA GLY A 305 34.71 -12.41 -41.47
C GLY A 305 35.79 -13.46 -41.31
N ILE A 306 36.22 -13.68 -40.07
CA ILE A 306 37.17 -14.72 -39.69
C ILE A 306 36.47 -15.68 -38.73
N ILE A 307 36.85 -16.96 -38.78
CA ILE A 307 36.31 -17.97 -37.87
C ILE A 307 37.08 -17.94 -36.55
N ALA A 308 36.37 -17.90 -35.43
CA ALA A 308 37.00 -17.74 -34.12
C ALA A 308 37.91 -18.93 -33.76
N GLN A 309 37.56 -20.14 -34.18
CA GLN A 309 38.37 -21.36 -34.01
C GLN A 309 39.75 -21.23 -34.68
N ASP A 310 39.82 -20.65 -35.89
CA ASP A 310 41.09 -20.43 -36.59
C ASP A 310 42.04 -19.52 -35.77
N LEU A 311 41.49 -18.49 -35.11
CA LEU A 311 42.25 -17.61 -34.22
C LEU A 311 42.77 -18.35 -32.98
N VAL A 312 41.98 -19.24 -32.40
CA VAL A 312 42.42 -20.07 -31.27
C VAL A 312 43.56 -21.01 -31.70
N SER A 313 43.41 -21.68 -32.83
CA SER A 313 44.44 -22.57 -33.40
C SER A 313 45.73 -21.83 -33.78
N ALA A 314 45.63 -20.56 -34.20
CA ALA A 314 46.79 -19.69 -34.45
C ALA A 314 47.45 -19.14 -33.16
N HIS A 315 46.98 -19.56 -31.98
CA HIS A 315 47.40 -19.05 -30.67
C HIS A 315 47.17 -17.53 -30.49
N LEU A 316 46.06 -17.03 -31.05
CA LEU A 316 45.60 -15.65 -30.97
C LEU A 316 44.31 -15.53 -30.14
N THR A 317 44.26 -16.25 -29.02
CA THR A 317 43.10 -16.29 -28.13
C THR A 317 42.73 -14.89 -27.59
N ASP A 318 43.67 -13.95 -27.55
CA ASP A 318 43.42 -12.55 -27.18
C ASP A 318 42.54 -11.77 -28.16
N LEU A 319 42.33 -12.30 -29.37
CA LEU A 319 41.41 -11.78 -30.38
C LEU A 319 40.03 -12.46 -30.33
N THR A 320 39.81 -13.31 -29.34
CA THR A 320 38.54 -14.05 -29.17
C THR A 320 37.90 -13.74 -27.81
N SER A 321 36.59 -13.96 -27.72
CA SER A 321 35.85 -13.94 -26.47
C SER A 321 34.85 -15.10 -26.43
N VAL A 322 34.46 -15.51 -25.23
CA VAL A 322 33.53 -16.63 -25.03
C VAL A 322 32.19 -16.09 -24.55
N PHE A 323 31.09 -16.63 -25.06
CA PHE A 323 29.73 -16.35 -24.61
C PHE A 323 29.00 -17.67 -24.30
N TYR A 324 28.26 -17.72 -23.19
CA TYR A 324 27.47 -18.90 -22.86
C TYR A 324 26.21 -18.94 -23.71
N ARG A 325 25.93 -20.06 -24.37
CA ARG A 325 24.71 -20.25 -25.16
C ARG A 325 24.23 -21.69 -25.00
N ASP A 326 23.04 -21.88 -24.46
CA ASP A 326 22.57 -23.20 -23.99
C ASP A 326 22.35 -24.21 -25.14
N ASP A 327 22.06 -23.71 -26.34
CA ASP A 327 21.72 -24.46 -27.55
C ASP A 327 22.93 -24.83 -28.43
N ILE A 328 24.17 -24.48 -28.03
CA ILE A 328 25.37 -24.88 -28.77
C ILE A 328 25.82 -26.27 -28.33
N GLU A 329 25.80 -27.22 -29.27
CA GLU A 329 26.32 -28.57 -29.12
C GLU A 329 27.87 -28.59 -29.22
N GLU A 330 28.47 -29.66 -28.70
CA GLU A 330 29.91 -29.92 -28.87
C GLU A 330 30.24 -30.17 -30.35
N GLY A 331 31.32 -29.55 -30.83
CA GLY A 331 31.78 -29.67 -32.21
C GLY A 331 32.76 -30.82 -32.45
N GLY A 332 33.46 -30.75 -33.59
CA GLY A 332 34.38 -31.81 -34.02
C GLY A 332 35.69 -31.84 -33.24
N ASP A 333 36.12 -30.71 -32.69
CA ASP A 333 37.24 -30.60 -31.77
C ASP A 333 36.78 -29.94 -30.46
N PRO A 334 36.48 -30.74 -29.40
CA PRO A 334 35.99 -30.23 -28.13
C PRO A 334 36.93 -29.24 -27.43
N SER A 335 38.21 -29.17 -27.81
CA SER A 335 39.16 -28.22 -27.23
C SER A 335 38.94 -26.78 -27.68
N ILE A 336 38.32 -26.59 -28.85
CA ILE A 336 38.03 -25.28 -29.45
C ILE A 336 36.54 -25.09 -29.81
N GLU A 337 35.75 -26.16 -29.74
CA GLU A 337 34.29 -26.18 -29.93
C GLU A 337 33.56 -26.89 -28.76
N PRO A 338 33.76 -26.47 -27.49
CA PRO A 338 33.07 -27.09 -26.36
C PRO A 338 31.57 -26.75 -26.33
N ALA A 339 30.75 -27.70 -25.85
CA ALA A 339 29.32 -27.48 -25.66
C ALA A 339 29.02 -26.28 -24.76
N HIS A 340 27.90 -25.62 -25.03
CA HIS A 340 27.37 -24.44 -24.34
C HIS A 340 28.26 -23.19 -24.37
N ALA A 341 29.32 -23.17 -25.19
CA ALA A 341 30.29 -22.09 -25.28
C ALA A 341 30.48 -21.62 -26.72
N GLN A 342 29.98 -20.42 -27.01
CA GLN A 342 30.19 -19.72 -28.28
C GLN A 342 31.51 -18.95 -28.26
N LEU A 343 32.36 -19.15 -29.27
CA LEU A 343 33.51 -18.28 -29.53
C LEU A 343 33.12 -17.11 -30.43
N ASN A 344 33.58 -15.91 -30.08
CA ASN A 344 33.34 -14.67 -30.82
C ASN A 344 34.66 -13.99 -31.15
N VAL A 345 34.71 -13.26 -32.27
CA VAL A 345 35.90 -12.48 -32.69
C VAL A 345 35.83 -11.05 -32.14
N ASP A 346 36.91 -10.56 -31.54
CA ASP A 346 37.09 -9.16 -31.14
C ASP A 346 37.76 -8.36 -32.28
N TYR A 347 36.94 -7.95 -33.25
CA TYR A 347 37.40 -7.18 -34.41
C TYR A 347 38.05 -5.83 -34.04
N SER A 348 37.76 -5.27 -32.86
CA SER A 348 38.35 -3.99 -32.44
C SER A 348 39.86 -4.10 -32.22
N ARG A 349 40.34 -5.26 -31.75
CA ARG A 349 41.77 -5.55 -31.53
C ARG A 349 42.51 -5.84 -32.83
N ILE A 350 41.84 -6.45 -33.80
CA ILE A 350 42.39 -6.72 -35.14
C ILE A 350 42.83 -5.43 -35.82
N ALA A 351 42.12 -4.31 -35.60
CA ALA A 351 42.54 -3.02 -36.14
C ALA A 351 43.95 -2.58 -35.66
N ALA A 352 44.31 -2.88 -34.40
CA ALA A 352 45.65 -2.59 -33.88
C ALA A 352 46.72 -3.51 -34.49
N TYR A 353 46.39 -4.78 -34.76
CA TYR A 353 47.26 -5.70 -35.51
C TYR A 353 47.49 -5.18 -36.93
N ASN A 354 46.40 -4.79 -37.63
CA ASN A 354 46.46 -4.19 -38.96
C ASN A 354 47.36 -2.97 -39.02
N MET A 355 47.21 -2.02 -38.08
CA MET A 355 48.05 -0.83 -38.01
C MET A 355 49.55 -1.18 -37.98
N LYS A 356 49.96 -2.11 -37.10
CA LYS A 356 51.36 -2.46 -36.93
C LYS A 356 51.90 -3.33 -38.09
N MET A 357 51.08 -4.19 -38.68
CA MET A 357 51.47 -4.95 -39.87
C MET A 357 51.67 -4.04 -41.08
N ILE A 358 50.78 -3.05 -41.29
CA ILE A 358 50.94 -2.04 -42.34
C ILE A 358 52.23 -1.25 -42.14
N GLN A 359 52.53 -0.82 -40.91
CA GLN A 359 53.81 -0.15 -40.60
C GLN A 359 55.02 -1.02 -40.92
N TYR A 360 54.95 -2.32 -40.66
CA TYR A 360 56.01 -3.26 -41.00
C TYR A 360 56.17 -3.40 -42.52
N LEU A 361 55.07 -3.63 -43.25
CA LEU A 361 55.07 -3.78 -44.70
C LEU A 361 55.59 -2.52 -45.41
N LEU A 362 55.19 -1.33 -44.96
CA LEU A 362 55.73 -0.07 -45.49
C LEU A 362 57.25 0.02 -45.30
N GLY A 363 57.74 -0.37 -44.12
CA GLY A 363 59.17 -0.41 -43.85
C GLY A 363 59.95 -1.47 -44.63
N GLU A 364 59.28 -2.53 -45.11
CA GLU A 364 59.89 -3.53 -46.00
C GLU A 364 59.84 -3.10 -47.47
N ILE A 365 58.89 -2.23 -47.87
CA ILE A 365 58.80 -1.67 -49.23
C ILE A 365 59.84 -0.56 -49.44
N ASP A 366 60.14 0.22 -48.41
CA ASP A 366 61.14 1.31 -48.45
C ASP A 366 62.60 0.80 -48.34
N ARG A 367 62.80 -0.51 -48.16
CA ARG A 367 64.10 -1.19 -48.18
C ARG A 367 64.34 -1.84 -49.54
#